data_AF-A0A967KH28-F1
#
_entry.id   AF-A0A967KH28-F1
#
_cell.length_a   1.000
_cell.length_b   1.000
_cell.length_c   1.000
_cell.angle_alpha   90.00
_cell.angle_beta   90.00
_cell.angle_gamma   90.00
#
_symmetry.space_group_name_H-M   'P 1'
#
loop_
_entity.id
_entity.type
_entity.pdbx_description
1 polymer ?
#
loop_
_entity_poly.entity_id
_entity_poly.type
_entity_poly.pdbx_seq_one_letter_code
_entity_poly.pdbx_strand_id
1 'polypeptide(L)'
;VGISPPLGVWAHICGTDLVRDSDGQFYVLEDNLRVPSGVSYMLENRSVTKRVLPELFDTDKILPVNDYTANLLEALTALSPRDIGRPSVVVLTPGIYNSAYFEHAFLAQQMGAELVEGSDLVVGEDDCVYMKTVDGLERVDVIYRRIDDLFIDPEVFNPESVLGVAGLMRAWKKGNVALANAPGAGVADDKVVYAYVPRIIKYYLDEEPL
;
A
#
# COMPACT_ATOMS: atom_id res chain seq x y z
N VAL A 1 8.77 -1.80 -20.44
CA VAL A 1 9.46 -0.52 -20.72
C VAL A 1 8.41 0.48 -21.19
N GLY A 2 8.23 1.61 -20.50
CA GLY A 2 7.34 2.69 -20.96
C GLY A 2 6.03 2.93 -20.20
N ILE A 3 5.88 2.49 -18.95
CA ILE A 3 4.74 2.87 -18.10
C ILE A 3 5.30 3.67 -16.92
N SER A 4 4.72 4.83 -16.65
CA SER A 4 5.00 5.62 -15.45
C SER A 4 3.73 5.64 -14.60
N PRO A 5 3.79 5.29 -13.31
CA PRO A 5 2.64 5.41 -12.43
C PRO A 5 2.19 6.87 -12.30
N PRO A 6 0.95 7.13 -11.86
CA PRO A 6 0.51 8.46 -11.48
C PRO A 6 1.53 9.15 -10.57
N LEU A 7 1.79 10.43 -10.84
CA LEU A 7 2.76 11.26 -10.09
C LEU A 7 4.22 10.75 -10.10
N GLY A 8 4.55 9.71 -10.88
CA GLY A 8 5.87 9.08 -10.86
C GLY A 8 6.18 8.31 -9.58
N VAL A 9 5.17 8.03 -8.73
CA VAL A 9 5.35 7.39 -7.43
C VAL A 9 5.19 5.87 -7.55
N TRP A 10 6.23 5.13 -7.16
CA TRP A 10 6.22 3.66 -7.19
C TRP A 10 5.86 3.07 -5.83
N ALA A 11 6.55 3.51 -4.79
CA ALA A 11 6.29 3.14 -3.40
C ALA A 11 5.52 4.27 -2.71
N HIS A 12 4.23 4.06 -2.49
CA HIS A 12 3.35 5.01 -1.81
C HIS A 12 3.42 4.83 -0.30
N ILE A 13 3.64 3.58 0.13
CA ILE A 13 3.96 3.21 1.50
C ILE A 13 5.32 2.52 1.48
N CYS A 14 6.23 3.00 2.31
CA CYS A 14 7.56 2.42 2.51
C CYS A 14 7.70 2.02 3.98
N GLY A 15 8.09 0.78 4.25
CA GLY A 15 8.50 0.35 5.59
C GLY A 15 10.02 0.26 5.69
N THR A 16 10.64 1.08 6.54
CA THR A 16 12.10 1.04 6.74
C THR A 16 12.40 0.48 8.13
N ASP A 17 13.16 -0.61 8.17
CA ASP A 17 13.55 -1.27 9.41
C ASP A 17 14.81 -0.61 9.97
N LEU A 18 14.68 -0.03 11.17
CA LEU A 18 15.74 0.71 11.84
C LEU A 18 16.22 -0.01 13.09
N VAL A 19 17.53 -0.05 13.29
CA VAL A 19 18.16 -0.44 14.56
C VAL A 19 19.03 0.67 15.10
N ARG A 20 19.13 0.74 16.42
CA ARG A 20 20.07 1.62 17.10
C ARG A 20 21.17 0.77 17.73
N ASP A 21 22.41 0.94 17.27
CA ASP A 21 23.54 0.18 17.79
C ASP A 21 24.06 0.79 19.12
N SER A 22 24.98 0.09 19.77
CA SER A 22 25.67 0.46 21.01
C SER A 22 26.44 1.79 20.94
N ASP A 23 26.78 2.25 19.74
CA ASP A 23 27.34 3.58 19.48
C ASP A 23 26.29 4.72 19.52
N GLY A 24 25.01 4.35 19.67
CA GLY A 24 23.88 5.26 19.72
C GLY A 24 23.39 5.76 18.36
N GLN A 25 24.00 5.32 17.26
CA GLN A 25 23.63 5.67 15.88
C GLN A 25 22.50 4.77 15.36
N PHE A 26 21.73 5.28 14.42
CA PHE A 26 20.69 4.51 13.73
C PHE A 26 21.22 3.94 12.43
N TYR A 27 20.82 2.72 12.13
CA TYR A 27 21.17 2.01 10.91
C TYR A 27 19.90 1.47 10.26
N VAL A 28 19.81 1.62 8.95
CA VAL A 28 18.80 0.95 8.14
C VAL A 28 19.24 -0.51 7.93
N LEU A 29 18.35 -1.45 8.19
CA LEU A 29 18.58 -2.88 7.92
C LEU A 29 17.99 -3.30 6.59
N GLU A 30 16.76 -2.88 6.32
CA GLU A 30 15.98 -3.27 5.16
C GLU A 30 14.91 -2.22 4.85
N ASP A 31 14.58 -2.08 3.57
CA ASP A 31 13.43 -1.31 3.09
C ASP A 31 12.39 -2.28 2.55
N ASN A 32 11.11 -1.98 2.76
CA ASN A 32 9.97 -2.80 2.35
C ASN A 32 9.06 -1.95 1.47
N LEU A 33 9.13 -2.17 0.15
CA LEU A 33 8.49 -1.32 -0.87
C LEU A 33 7.41 -2.07 -1.66
N ARG A 34 7.22 -3.36 -1.41
CA ARG A 34 6.13 -4.16 -1.99
C ARG A 34 4.81 -3.92 -1.26
N VAL A 35 4.53 -4.73 -0.24
CA VAL A 35 3.29 -4.71 0.55
C VAL A 35 3.67 -4.64 2.03
N PRO A 36 4.20 -3.50 2.52
CA PRO A 36 4.59 -3.37 3.92
C PRO A 36 3.39 -3.55 4.86
N SER A 37 3.66 -4.09 6.04
CA SER A 37 2.67 -4.36 7.10
C SER A 37 3.20 -3.90 8.46
N GLY A 38 2.33 -3.82 9.48
CA GLY A 38 2.71 -3.49 10.86
C GLY A 38 1.93 -2.33 11.47
N VAL A 39 1.24 -1.56 10.63
CA VAL A 39 0.52 -0.35 11.05
C VAL A 39 -0.61 -0.67 12.01
N SER A 40 -1.35 -1.77 11.81
CA SER A 40 -2.43 -2.12 12.74
C SER A 40 -1.89 -2.39 14.13
N TYR A 41 -0.71 -3.03 14.24
CA TYR A 41 -0.07 -3.25 15.53
C TYR A 41 0.35 -1.94 16.20
N MET A 42 0.91 -0.98 15.44
CA MET A 42 1.26 0.34 15.97
C MET A 42 0.04 1.04 16.57
N LEU A 43 -1.09 1.04 15.85
CA LEU A 43 -2.32 1.70 16.27
C LEU A 43 -2.97 1.00 17.47
N GLU A 44 -3.09 -0.33 17.43
CA GLU A 44 -3.67 -1.12 18.51
C GLU A 44 -2.81 -1.08 19.77
N ASN A 45 -1.49 -1.18 19.64
CA ASN A 45 -0.58 -1.02 20.78
C ASN A 45 -0.78 0.34 21.44
N ARG A 46 -0.89 1.42 20.66
CA ARG A 46 -1.16 2.75 21.23
C ARG A 46 -2.51 2.80 21.95
N SER A 47 -3.55 2.23 21.36
CA SER A 47 -4.90 2.18 21.94
C SER A 47 -4.91 1.44 23.28
N VAL A 48 -4.28 0.25 23.33
CA VAL A 48 -4.14 -0.56 24.54
C VAL A 48 -3.30 0.14 25.60
N THR A 49 -2.15 0.72 25.23
CA THR A 49 -1.28 1.44 26.18
C THR A 49 -2.02 2.63 26.81
N LYS A 50 -2.78 3.41 26.04
CA LYS A 50 -3.63 4.50 26.59
C LYS A 50 -4.68 3.99 27.57
N ARG A 51 -5.27 2.82 27.30
CA ARG A 51 -6.32 2.23 28.15
C ARG A 51 -5.75 1.63 29.44
N VAL A 52 -4.58 1.00 29.37
CA VAL A 52 -3.98 0.26 30.50
C VAL A 52 -3.08 1.16 31.36
N LEU A 53 -2.41 2.14 30.76
CA LEU A 53 -1.46 3.05 31.41
C LEU A 53 -1.84 4.52 31.13
N PRO A 54 -3.06 4.97 31.50
CA PRO A 54 -3.50 6.33 31.20
C PRO A 54 -2.61 7.38 31.88
N GLU A 55 -2.05 7.10 33.05
CA GLU A 55 -1.24 8.07 33.81
C GLU A 55 0.04 8.47 33.06
N LEU A 56 0.60 7.56 32.24
CA LEU A 56 1.76 7.83 31.39
C LEU A 56 1.48 8.96 30.39
N PHE A 57 0.25 9.05 29.89
CA PHE A 57 -0.15 10.09 28.94
C PHE A 57 -0.49 11.42 29.61
N ASP A 58 -0.73 11.42 30.93
CA ASP A 58 -0.90 12.64 31.71
C ASP A 58 0.45 13.26 32.08
N THR A 59 1.48 12.44 32.29
CA THR A 59 2.81 12.89 32.71
C THR A 59 3.74 13.23 31.54
N ASP A 60 3.64 12.49 30.44
CA ASP A 60 4.53 12.63 29.29
C ASP A 60 3.85 13.20 28.05
N LYS A 61 4.63 13.92 27.23
CA LYS A 61 4.14 14.48 25.96
C LYS A 61 4.26 13.47 24.82
N ILE A 62 3.35 12.49 24.78
CA ILE A 62 3.33 11.46 23.74
C ILE A 62 2.55 11.96 22.51
N LEU A 63 3.21 11.99 21.34
CA LEU A 63 2.59 12.41 20.08
C LEU A 63 1.52 11.40 19.59
N PRO A 64 0.40 11.86 19.02
CA PRO A 64 -0.65 11.00 18.48
C PRO A 64 -0.18 10.24 17.23
N VAL A 65 -0.84 9.11 16.94
CA VAL A 65 -0.60 8.28 15.74
C VAL A 65 -1.89 7.90 15.01
N ASN A 66 -3.04 8.31 15.53
CA ASN A 66 -4.38 7.91 15.05
C ASN A 66 -4.76 8.54 13.71
N ASP A 67 -4.04 9.58 13.26
CA ASP A 67 -4.32 10.25 11.98
C ASP A 67 -3.77 9.47 10.77
N TYR A 68 -3.02 8.39 11.01
CA TYR A 68 -2.39 7.59 9.96
C TYR A 68 -3.37 7.13 8.87
N THR A 69 -4.52 6.57 9.25
CA THR A 69 -5.48 5.99 8.28
C THR A 69 -6.17 7.07 7.46
N ALA A 70 -6.43 8.24 8.04
CA ALA A 70 -6.94 9.40 7.32
C ALA A 70 -5.92 9.90 6.29
N ASN A 71 -4.66 10.05 6.69
CA ASN A 71 -3.57 10.46 5.79
C ASN A 71 -3.34 9.44 4.68
N LEU A 72 -3.45 8.14 4.99
CA LEU A 72 -3.36 7.07 3.98
C LEU A 72 -4.49 7.17 2.96
N LEU A 73 -5.74 7.37 3.40
CA LEU A 73 -6.87 7.53 2.49
C LEU A 73 -6.71 8.76 1.59
N GLU A 74 -6.25 9.89 2.16
CA GLU A 74 -5.98 11.11 1.41
C GLU A 74 -4.91 10.87 0.33
N ALA A 75 -3.80 10.22 0.70
CA ALA A 75 -2.75 9.86 -0.24
C ALA A 75 -3.24 8.93 -1.34
N LEU A 76 -4.05 7.92 -1.01
CA LEU A 76 -4.64 7.00 -2.00
C LEU A 76 -5.60 7.74 -2.94
N THR A 77 -6.46 8.59 -2.40
CA THR A 77 -7.44 9.37 -3.16
C THR A 77 -6.76 10.31 -4.17
N ALA A 78 -5.63 10.90 -3.80
CA ALA A 78 -4.81 11.74 -4.68
C ALA A 78 -4.24 10.98 -5.91
N LEU A 79 -4.23 9.65 -5.89
CA LEU A 79 -3.79 8.82 -7.03
C LEU A 79 -4.89 8.59 -8.07
N SER A 80 -6.14 8.97 -7.77
CA SER A 80 -7.26 8.76 -8.67
C SER A 80 -6.96 9.30 -10.07
N PRO A 81 -7.14 8.49 -11.14
CA PRO A 81 -6.97 8.97 -12.51
C PRO A 81 -8.13 9.90 -12.95
N ARG A 82 -9.21 9.97 -12.15
CA ARG A 82 -10.36 10.83 -12.41
C ARG A 82 -10.36 12.03 -11.47
N ASP A 83 -10.59 13.21 -12.04
CA ASP A 83 -10.84 14.45 -11.30
C ASP A 83 -12.31 14.50 -10.85
N ILE A 84 -12.60 13.78 -9.76
CA ILE A 84 -13.94 13.68 -9.16
C ILE A 84 -13.86 13.90 -7.65
N GLY A 85 -14.93 14.44 -7.06
CA GLY A 85 -14.93 14.81 -5.65
C GLY A 85 -14.83 13.64 -4.66
N ARG A 86 -15.20 12.42 -5.06
CA ARG A 86 -15.10 11.21 -4.23
C ARG A 86 -14.70 10.00 -5.09
N PRO A 87 -13.40 9.77 -5.28
CA PRO A 87 -12.89 8.56 -5.91
C PRO A 87 -13.25 7.30 -5.12
N SER A 88 -13.50 6.21 -5.83
CA SER A 88 -13.72 4.89 -5.25
C SER A 88 -12.38 4.23 -4.93
N VAL A 89 -12.08 4.10 -3.64
CA VAL A 89 -10.87 3.46 -3.11
C VAL A 89 -11.25 2.11 -2.51
N VAL A 90 -10.54 1.05 -2.91
CA VAL A 90 -10.75 -0.30 -2.38
C VAL A 90 -9.45 -0.90 -1.87
N VAL A 91 -9.54 -1.80 -0.89
CA VAL A 91 -8.41 -2.61 -0.37
C VAL A 91 -8.53 -4.02 -0.94
N LEU A 92 -7.64 -4.38 -1.87
CA LEU A 92 -7.62 -5.71 -2.48
C LEU A 92 -6.84 -6.68 -1.60
N THR A 93 -7.52 -7.69 -1.06
CA THR A 93 -6.95 -8.68 -0.13
C THR A 93 -6.91 -10.08 -0.75
N PRO A 94 -5.91 -10.92 -0.42
CA PRO A 94 -5.88 -12.34 -0.82
C PRO A 94 -6.86 -13.22 -0.01
N GLY A 95 -7.63 -12.64 0.91
CA GLY A 95 -8.64 -13.32 1.71
C GLY A 95 -8.17 -13.84 3.06
N ILE A 96 -9.08 -14.50 3.77
CA ILE A 96 -8.99 -14.85 5.21
C ILE A 96 -7.82 -15.77 5.59
N TYR A 97 -7.24 -16.49 4.62
CA TYR A 97 -6.14 -17.42 4.86
C TYR A 97 -4.77 -16.74 4.87
N ASN A 98 -4.71 -15.43 4.64
CA ASN A 98 -3.49 -14.66 4.78
C ASN A 98 -3.27 -14.19 6.23
N SER A 99 -2.05 -14.30 6.73
CA SER A 99 -1.69 -13.93 8.11
C SER A 99 -1.93 -12.45 8.45
N ALA A 100 -1.86 -11.57 7.45
CA ALA A 100 -2.09 -10.13 7.60
C ALA A 100 -3.54 -9.72 7.30
N TYR A 101 -4.47 -10.67 7.07
CA TYR A 101 -5.87 -10.35 6.73
C TYR A 101 -6.54 -9.42 7.74
N PHE A 102 -6.26 -9.60 9.03
CA PHE A 102 -6.75 -8.70 10.08
C PHE A 102 -6.35 -7.24 9.81
N GLU A 103 -5.09 -6.99 9.43
CA GLU A 103 -4.62 -5.64 9.12
C GLU A 103 -5.32 -5.08 7.87
N HIS A 104 -5.58 -5.92 6.87
CA HIS A 104 -6.26 -5.48 5.63
C HIS A 104 -7.68 -5.01 5.95
N ALA A 105 -8.43 -5.82 6.69
CA ALA A 105 -9.79 -5.50 7.13
C ALA A 105 -9.81 -4.29 8.05
N PHE A 106 -8.87 -4.20 8.99
CA PHE A 106 -8.73 -3.06 9.90
C PHE A 106 -8.50 -1.76 9.12
N LEU A 107 -7.55 -1.73 8.18
CA LEU A 107 -7.25 -0.54 7.40
C LEU A 107 -8.43 -0.14 6.50
N ALA A 108 -9.06 -1.11 5.82
CA ALA A 108 -10.26 -0.85 5.02
C ALA A 108 -11.37 -0.21 5.86
N GLN A 109 -11.66 -0.79 7.03
CA GLN A 109 -12.66 -0.27 7.96
C GLN A 109 -12.32 1.13 8.48
N GLN A 110 -11.08 1.38 8.91
CA GLN A 110 -10.67 2.68 9.43
C GLN A 110 -10.64 3.78 8.35
N MET A 111 -10.36 3.41 7.09
CA MET A 111 -10.43 4.33 5.96
C MET A 111 -11.87 4.51 5.44
N GLY A 112 -12.81 3.65 5.82
CA GLY A 112 -14.14 3.60 5.18
C GLY A 112 -14.06 3.19 3.70
N ALA A 113 -13.05 2.39 3.35
CA ALA A 113 -12.86 1.81 2.02
C ALA A 113 -13.44 0.38 1.98
N GLU A 114 -13.83 -0.07 0.79
CA GLU A 114 -14.33 -1.44 0.63
C GLU A 114 -13.18 -2.45 0.68
N LEU A 115 -13.34 -3.52 1.45
CA LEU A 115 -12.43 -4.67 1.45
C LEU A 115 -12.91 -5.67 0.41
N VAL A 116 -12.10 -5.93 -0.62
CA VAL A 116 -12.49 -6.75 -1.78
C VAL A 116 -11.48 -7.87 -2.04
N GLU A 117 -11.96 -9.01 -2.50
CA GLU A 117 -11.14 -10.07 -3.08
C GLU A 117 -11.14 -9.96 -4.62
N GLY A 118 -10.21 -10.66 -5.29
CA GLY A 118 -10.11 -10.61 -6.76
C GLY A 118 -11.42 -10.98 -7.47
N SER A 119 -12.21 -11.88 -6.89
CA SER A 119 -13.52 -12.30 -7.40
C SER A 119 -14.59 -11.20 -7.37
N ASP A 120 -14.43 -10.20 -6.52
CA ASP A 120 -15.39 -9.09 -6.39
C ASP A 120 -15.16 -8.02 -7.44
N LEU A 121 -14.00 -8.07 -8.11
CA LEU A 121 -13.62 -7.14 -9.16
C LEU A 121 -13.74 -7.79 -10.55
N VAL A 122 -13.89 -6.95 -11.56
CA VAL A 122 -13.85 -7.35 -12.97
C VAL A 122 -13.32 -6.19 -13.81
N VAL A 123 -12.53 -6.51 -14.84
CA VAL A 123 -12.12 -5.54 -15.85
C VAL A 123 -13.10 -5.60 -17.02
N GLY A 124 -13.71 -4.47 -17.35
CA GLY A 124 -14.63 -4.33 -18.48
C GLY A 124 -13.94 -4.33 -19.84
N GLU A 125 -14.72 -4.39 -20.91
CA GLU A 125 -14.21 -4.27 -22.29
C GLU A 125 -13.57 -2.91 -22.60
N ASP A 126 -13.90 -1.88 -21.80
CA ASP A 126 -13.31 -0.55 -21.82
C ASP A 126 -11.98 -0.44 -21.05
N ASP A 127 -11.47 -1.58 -20.53
CA ASP A 127 -10.32 -1.68 -19.64
C ASP A 127 -10.46 -0.80 -18.37
N CYS A 128 -11.68 -0.57 -17.89
CA CYS A 128 -11.92 -0.01 -16.56
C CYS A 128 -12.13 -1.14 -15.54
N VAL A 129 -11.74 -0.89 -14.28
CA VAL A 129 -11.98 -1.83 -13.18
C VAL A 129 -13.31 -1.51 -12.51
N TYR A 130 -14.11 -2.54 -12.30
CA TYR A 130 -15.41 -2.47 -11.65
C TYR A 130 -15.50 -3.41 -10.47
N MET A 131 -16.13 -2.95 -9.39
CA MET A 131 -16.54 -3.74 -8.26
C MET A 131 -17.98 -4.22 -8.47
N LYS A 132 -18.23 -5.50 -8.18
CA LYS A 132 -19.55 -6.13 -8.25
C LYS A 132 -20.33 -5.78 -6.98
N THR A 133 -21.40 -5.01 -7.13
CA THR A 133 -22.34 -4.71 -6.05
C THR A 133 -23.71 -5.32 -6.34
N VAL A 134 -24.60 -5.30 -5.35
CA VAL A 134 -26.00 -5.72 -5.54
C VAL A 134 -26.77 -4.82 -6.51
N ASP A 135 -26.37 -3.55 -6.61
CA ASP A 135 -27.00 -2.54 -7.47
C ASP A 135 -26.36 -2.48 -8.87
N GLY A 136 -25.29 -3.26 -9.10
CA GLY A 136 -24.58 -3.37 -10.37
C GLY A 136 -23.08 -3.13 -10.24
N LEU A 137 -22.47 -2.80 -11.37
CA LEU A 137 -21.03 -2.55 -11.45
C LEU A 137 -20.71 -1.11 -11.05
N GLU A 138 -19.86 -0.93 -10.04
CA GLU A 138 -19.34 0.37 -9.63
C GLU A 138 -17.87 0.52 -10.04
N ARG A 139 -17.52 1.62 -10.68
CA ARG A 139 -16.15 1.84 -11.15
C ARG A 139 -15.21 2.13 -9.98
N VAL A 140 -14.09 1.42 -9.94
CA VAL A 140 -13.00 1.60 -8.97
C VAL A 140 -11.92 2.52 -9.54
N ASP A 141 -11.44 3.46 -8.73
CA ASP A 141 -10.39 4.41 -9.13
C ASP A 141 -9.02 4.02 -8.62
N VAL A 142 -8.95 3.56 -7.38
CA VAL A 142 -7.71 3.30 -6.67
C VAL A 142 -7.82 1.99 -5.94
N ILE A 143 -6.85 1.11 -6.15
CA ILE A 143 -6.75 -0.16 -5.46
C ILE A 143 -5.51 -0.11 -4.57
N TYR A 144 -5.72 -0.09 -3.26
CA TYR A 144 -4.69 -0.39 -2.30
C TYR A 144 -4.51 -1.91 -2.22
N ARG A 145 -3.53 -2.43 -2.95
CA ARG A 145 -3.32 -3.88 -3.07
C ARG A 145 -2.53 -4.42 -1.88
N ARG A 146 -3.02 -5.53 -1.33
CA ARG A 146 -2.35 -6.34 -0.30
C ARG A 146 -1.95 -7.72 -0.82
N ILE A 147 -1.71 -7.79 -2.14
CA ILE A 147 -1.35 -9.00 -2.89
C ILE A 147 -0.04 -8.71 -3.64
N ASP A 148 0.87 -9.69 -3.65
CA ASP A 148 2.13 -9.63 -4.38
C ASP A 148 1.92 -9.58 -5.90
N ASP A 149 2.82 -8.90 -6.62
CA ASP A 149 2.77 -8.69 -8.08
C ASP A 149 2.52 -9.98 -8.85
N LEU A 150 3.10 -11.11 -8.43
CA LEU A 150 2.94 -12.37 -9.16
C LEU A 150 1.50 -12.88 -9.21
N PHE A 151 0.64 -12.41 -8.30
CA PHE A 151 -0.71 -12.92 -8.13
C PHE A 151 -1.81 -11.90 -8.52
N ILE A 152 -1.49 -10.64 -8.82
CA ILE A 152 -2.51 -9.59 -9.06
C ILE A 152 -3.22 -9.68 -10.40
N ASP A 153 -2.61 -10.28 -11.43
CA ASP A 153 -3.20 -10.42 -12.76
C ASP A 153 -2.73 -11.71 -13.46
N PRO A 154 -3.61 -12.73 -13.60
CA PRO A 154 -3.26 -14.00 -14.22
C PRO A 154 -2.95 -13.88 -15.72
N GLU A 155 -3.33 -12.80 -16.40
CA GLU A 155 -3.01 -12.63 -17.82
C GLU A 155 -1.56 -12.21 -18.06
N VAL A 156 -0.90 -11.64 -17.04
CA VAL A 156 0.44 -11.06 -17.15
C VAL A 156 1.47 -11.82 -16.33
N PHE A 157 1.08 -12.31 -15.15
CA PHE A 157 1.98 -12.94 -14.20
C PHE A 157 1.72 -14.45 -14.09
N ASN A 158 1.25 -14.93 -12.93
CA ASN A 158 0.93 -16.34 -12.74
C ASN A 158 -0.48 -16.67 -13.28
N PRO A 159 -0.61 -17.44 -14.38
CA PRO A 159 -1.91 -17.80 -14.95
C PRO A 159 -2.76 -18.70 -14.05
N GLU A 160 -2.16 -19.35 -13.05
CA GLU A 160 -2.87 -20.15 -12.05
C GLU A 160 -3.34 -19.31 -10.85
N SER A 161 -3.06 -18.00 -10.83
CA SER A 161 -3.51 -17.13 -9.73
C SER A 161 -5.03 -17.03 -9.69
N VAL A 162 -5.59 -17.31 -8.52
CA VAL A 162 -7.02 -17.11 -8.19
C VAL A 162 -7.27 -15.88 -7.31
N LEU A 163 -6.21 -15.16 -6.95
CA LEU A 163 -6.27 -14.03 -6.00
C LEU A 163 -6.45 -12.67 -6.70
N GLY A 164 -5.97 -12.57 -7.94
CA GLY A 164 -5.94 -11.33 -8.71
C GLY A 164 -7.18 -11.09 -9.55
N VAL A 165 -7.07 -10.13 -10.47
CA VAL A 165 -8.13 -9.75 -11.40
C VAL A 165 -7.57 -9.78 -12.82
N ALA A 166 -8.15 -10.61 -13.68
CA ALA A 166 -7.72 -10.73 -15.07
C ALA A 166 -7.85 -9.38 -15.80
N GLY A 167 -6.76 -8.92 -16.41
CA GLY A 167 -6.72 -7.67 -17.17
C GLY A 167 -6.43 -6.43 -16.33
N LEU A 168 -6.19 -6.57 -15.02
CA LEU A 168 -5.88 -5.45 -14.13
C LEU A 168 -4.68 -4.64 -14.61
N MET A 169 -3.64 -5.32 -15.11
CA MET A 169 -2.46 -4.66 -15.64
C MET A 169 -2.76 -3.91 -16.93
N ARG A 170 -3.74 -4.33 -17.75
CA ARG A 170 -4.17 -3.55 -18.91
C ARG A 170 -4.84 -2.25 -18.46
N ALA A 171 -5.75 -2.33 -17.51
CA ALA A 171 -6.44 -1.17 -16.93
C ALA A 171 -5.45 -0.17 -16.31
N TRP A 172 -4.50 -0.66 -15.51
CA TRP A 172 -3.47 0.18 -14.89
C TRP A 172 -2.56 0.83 -15.93
N LYS A 173 -2.10 0.08 -16.94
CA LYS A 173 -1.26 0.62 -18.03
C LYS A 173 -1.95 1.70 -18.86
N LYS A 174 -3.28 1.63 -19.01
CA LYS A 174 -4.09 2.64 -19.68
C LYS A 174 -4.40 3.86 -18.78
N GLY A 175 -4.00 3.83 -17.51
CA GLY A 175 -4.31 4.89 -16.55
C GLY A 175 -5.78 4.91 -16.13
N ASN A 176 -6.50 3.80 -16.27
CA ASN A 176 -7.92 3.73 -15.90
C ASN A 176 -8.15 3.45 -14.41
N VAL A 177 -7.12 2.97 -13.70
CA VAL A 177 -7.09 2.67 -12.27
C VAL A 177 -5.68 2.94 -11.73
N ALA A 178 -5.56 3.38 -10.48
CA ALA A 178 -4.29 3.48 -9.77
C ALA A 178 -4.07 2.27 -8.85
N LEU A 179 -2.82 1.83 -8.73
CA LEU A 179 -2.40 0.73 -7.86
C LEU A 179 -1.40 1.24 -6.83
N ALA A 180 -1.68 1.01 -5.56
CA ALA A 180 -0.79 1.36 -4.45
C ALA A 180 -0.41 0.08 -3.68
N ASN A 181 0.87 -0.27 -3.52
CA ASN A 181 2.03 0.28 -4.25
C ASN A 181 2.00 -0.10 -5.73
N ALA A 182 2.74 0.61 -6.58
CA ALA A 182 2.80 0.30 -8.00
C ALA A 182 3.45 -1.09 -8.23
N PRO A 183 2.97 -1.88 -9.20
CA PRO A 183 3.66 -3.10 -9.61
C PRO A 183 5.09 -2.80 -10.07
N GLY A 184 6.06 -3.59 -9.65
CA GLY A 184 7.48 -3.41 -9.95
C GLY A 184 8.30 -2.62 -8.91
N ALA A 185 7.66 -2.07 -7.87
CA ALA A 185 8.36 -1.37 -6.79
C ALA A 185 9.38 -2.27 -6.06
N GLY A 186 9.17 -3.59 -6.05
CA GLY A 186 10.04 -4.57 -5.40
C GLY A 186 11.43 -4.76 -6.05
N VAL A 187 11.74 -4.06 -7.14
CA VAL A 187 13.13 -3.97 -7.65
C VAL A 187 13.97 -3.07 -6.74
N ALA A 188 13.37 -2.05 -6.14
CA ALA A 188 14.07 -1.09 -5.30
C ALA A 188 14.37 -1.61 -3.88
N ASP A 189 13.61 -2.60 -3.40
CA ASP A 189 13.84 -3.26 -2.10
C ASP A 189 14.66 -4.57 -2.18
N ASP A 190 15.22 -4.88 -3.36
CA ASP A 190 16.07 -6.06 -3.48
C ASP A 190 17.38 -5.88 -2.68
N LYS A 191 17.80 -6.93 -1.98
CA LYS A 191 19.00 -6.91 -1.12
C LYS A 191 20.27 -6.52 -1.88
N VAL A 192 20.36 -6.80 -3.17
CA VAL A 192 21.51 -6.38 -3.99
C VAL A 192 21.44 -4.88 -4.27
N VAL A 193 20.25 -4.33 -4.46
CA VAL A 193 20.04 -2.89 -4.71
C VAL A 193 20.30 -2.07 -3.44
N TYR A 194 20.02 -2.62 -2.26
CA TYR A 194 20.30 -1.95 -0.99
C TYR A 194 21.74 -1.44 -0.86
N ALA A 195 22.73 -2.23 -1.31
CA ALA A 195 24.14 -1.84 -1.30
C ALA A 195 24.45 -0.56 -2.11
N TYR A 196 23.54 -0.16 -3.00
CA TYR A 196 23.66 1.03 -3.84
C TYR A 196 22.83 2.22 -3.34
N VAL A 197 21.99 2.07 -2.31
CA VAL A 197 21.14 3.16 -1.77
C VAL A 197 21.93 4.43 -1.45
N PRO A 198 23.11 4.39 -0.79
CA PRO A 198 23.96 5.57 -0.61
C PRO A 198 24.32 6.30 -1.91
N ARG A 199 24.59 5.55 -2.98
CA ARG A 199 24.93 6.11 -4.29
C ARG A 199 23.70 6.65 -5.01
N ILE A 200 22.53 6.05 -4.77
CA ILE A 200 21.23 6.51 -5.28
C ILE A 200 20.89 7.87 -4.67
N ILE A 201 21.02 8.02 -3.35
CA ILE A 201 20.82 9.31 -2.63
C ILE A 201 21.70 10.38 -3.27
N LYS A 202 23.01 10.12 -3.39
CA LYS A 202 23.94 11.06 -4.00
C LYS A 202 23.61 11.41 -5.45
N TYR A 203 23.20 10.42 -6.25
CA TYR A 203 22.91 10.65 -7.67
C TYR A 203 21.63 11.46 -7.89
N TYR A 204 20.57 11.20 -7.13
CA TYR A 204 19.27 11.85 -7.33
C TYR A 204 19.07 13.12 -6.50
N LEU A 205 19.71 13.22 -5.33
CA LEU A 205 19.52 14.33 -4.39
C LEU A 205 20.77 15.22 -4.24
N ASP A 206 21.94 14.77 -4.72
CA ASP A 206 23.23 15.43 -4.46
C ASP A 206 23.54 15.61 -2.96
N GLU A 207 23.07 14.66 -2.15
CA GLU A 207 23.23 14.63 -0.69
C GLU A 207 24.07 13.42 -0.24
N GLU A 208 24.64 13.51 0.97
CA GLU A 208 25.30 12.38 1.62
C GLU A 208 24.31 11.64 2.53
N PRO A 209 24.36 10.30 2.60
CA PRO A 209 23.51 9.52 3.51
C PRO A 209 23.82 9.88 4.97
N LEU A 210 22.77 9.82 5.80
CA LEU A 210 22.82 10.08 7.25
C LEU A 210 23.47 8.93 8.03
#